data_AF-A0A2V5VQX8-F1
#
_entry.id   AF-A0A2V5VQX8-F1
#
_cell.length_a   1.000
_cell.length_b   1.000
_cell.length_c   1.000
_cell.angle_alpha   90.00
_cell.angle_beta   90.00
_cell.angle_gamma   90.00
#
_symmetry.space_group_name_H-M   'P 1'
#
loop_
_entity.id
_entity.type
_entity.pdbx_description
1 polymer ?
#
loop_
_entity_poly.entity_id
_entity_poly.type
_entity_poly.pdbx_seq_one_letter_code
_entity_poly.pdbx_strand_id
1 'polypeptide(L)'
;MKPAISYIVASVQRSGTHLLCSVLRSTGVAGSPDEYFLCKPGQTWEESWGTPLRVAYIERVLQRNTTLGGVFGFVLTWSYFDRVLQMLQEIPAYKNLNGHQLLAADLRASFDASEPEPA
;
A
#
# COMPACT_ATOMS: atom_id res chain seq x y z
N MET A 1 11.15 4.96 -4.64
CA MET A 1 11.51 3.72 -5.35
C MET A 1 10.26 2.98 -5.74
N LYS A 2 10.27 2.38 -6.93
CA LYS A 2 9.18 1.53 -7.43
C LYS A 2 9.45 0.09 -7.00
N PRO A 3 8.49 -0.62 -6.37
CA PRO A 3 8.73 -1.98 -5.91
C PRO A 3 8.91 -2.94 -7.10
N ALA A 4 9.87 -3.84 -6.98
CA ALA A 4 10.07 -4.97 -7.86
C ALA A 4 9.29 -6.21 -7.38
N ILE A 5 9.16 -6.39 -6.07
CA ILE A 5 8.38 -7.47 -5.49
C ILE A 5 7.59 -6.89 -4.34
N SER A 6 6.32 -7.26 -4.24
CA SER A 6 5.47 -6.89 -3.11
C SER A 6 4.90 -8.12 -2.41
N TYR A 7 4.72 -8.01 -1.10
CA TYR A 7 4.03 -9.04 -0.31
C TYR A 7 3.13 -8.39 0.73
N ILE A 8 2.10 -9.14 1.12
CA ILE A 8 1.11 -8.72 2.12
C ILE A 8 1.20 -9.66 3.30
N VAL A 9 1.35 -9.11 4.50
CA VAL A 9 1.14 -9.86 5.74
C VAL A 9 -0.34 -9.79 6.07
N ALA A 10 -1.10 -10.81 5.64
CA ALA A 10 -2.51 -10.96 5.97
C ALA A 10 -2.66 -11.42 7.43
N SER A 11 -3.37 -10.65 8.26
CA SER A 11 -3.42 -10.90 9.69
C SER A 11 -4.72 -10.42 10.37
N VAL A 12 -4.77 -10.55 11.69
CA VAL A 12 -5.78 -9.98 12.59
C VAL A 12 -5.11 -9.21 13.72
N GLN A 13 -5.86 -8.40 14.46
CA GLN A 13 -5.30 -7.60 15.55
C GLN A 13 -4.72 -8.49 16.67
N ARG A 14 -3.60 -8.05 17.26
CA ARG A 14 -2.93 -8.69 18.41
C ARG A 14 -2.40 -10.12 18.15
N SER A 15 -2.12 -10.47 16.90
CA SER A 15 -1.58 -11.78 16.49
C SER A 15 -0.04 -11.88 16.46
N GLY A 16 0.67 -10.85 16.93
CA GLY A 16 2.14 -10.79 16.86
C GLY A 16 2.69 -10.16 15.57
N THR A 17 1.85 -9.60 14.70
CA THR A 17 2.29 -8.95 13.45
C THR A 17 3.36 -7.88 13.66
N HIS A 18 3.28 -7.08 14.73
CA HIS A 18 4.31 -6.08 15.03
C HIS A 18 5.68 -6.72 15.31
N LEU A 19 5.73 -7.85 16.01
CA LEU A 19 6.97 -8.58 16.27
C LEU A 19 7.55 -9.11 14.95
N LEU A 20 6.73 -9.76 14.13
CA LEU A 20 7.13 -10.24 12.82
C LEU A 20 7.68 -9.11 11.94
N CYS A 21 6.96 -7.98 11.86
CA CYS A 21 7.36 -6.83 11.06
C CYS A 21 8.66 -6.17 11.57
N SER A 22 8.87 -6.16 12.89
CA SER A 22 10.14 -5.72 13.48
C SER A 22 11.31 -6.57 13.01
N VAL A 23 11.15 -7.91 13.03
CA VAL A 23 12.19 -8.82 12.54
C VAL A 23 12.42 -8.63 11.04
N LEU A 24 11.36 -8.59 10.22
CA LEU A 24 11.46 -8.38 8.77
C LEU A 24 12.20 -7.08 8.43
N ARG A 25 11.86 -5.96 9.08
CA ARG A 25 12.60 -4.69 8.95
C ARG A 25 14.08 -4.84 9.30
N SER A 26 14.38 -5.52 10.40
CA SER A 26 15.76 -5.67 10.87
C SER A 26 16.68 -6.41 9.89
N THR A 27 16.09 -7.21 8.98
CA THR A 27 16.86 -7.89 7.93
C THR A 27 17.40 -6.95 6.85
N GLY A 28 16.82 -5.76 6.69
CA GLY A 28 17.17 -4.82 5.62
C GLY A 28 16.80 -5.28 4.19
N VAL A 29 16.34 -6.52 4.01
CA VAL A 29 16.02 -7.09 2.68
C VAL A 29 14.53 -7.25 2.43
N ALA A 30 13.71 -7.32 3.49
CA ALA A 30 12.26 -7.57 3.40
C ALA A 30 11.40 -6.29 3.39
N GLY A 31 11.99 -5.13 3.14
CA GLY A 31 11.29 -3.84 3.20
C GLY A 31 11.03 -3.40 4.63
N SER A 32 10.13 -2.44 4.76
CA SER A 32 9.55 -2.06 6.05
C SER A 32 8.06 -2.37 6.02
N PRO A 33 7.61 -3.57 6.44
CA PRO A 33 6.18 -3.86 6.50
C PRO A 33 5.53 -3.20 7.72
N ASP A 34 4.43 -2.47 7.51
CA ASP A 34 3.60 -1.92 8.59
C ASP A 34 2.15 -1.71 8.12
N GLU A 35 1.28 -1.29 9.04
CA GLU A 35 -0.15 -1.00 8.80
C GLU A 35 -0.35 0.38 8.17
N TYR A 36 0.27 0.63 7.00
CA TYR A 36 0.19 1.93 6.33
C TYR A 36 -1.26 2.37 6.05
N PHE A 37 -2.07 1.43 5.57
CA PHE A 37 -3.43 1.70 5.13
C PHE A 37 -4.49 1.65 6.24
N LEU A 38 -4.07 1.56 7.50
CA LEU A 38 -4.98 1.70 8.63
C LEU A 38 -5.42 3.18 8.76
N CYS A 39 -6.71 3.43 8.66
CA CYS A 39 -7.31 4.75 8.91
C CYS A 39 -8.42 4.65 9.95
N LYS A 40 -8.65 5.76 10.67
CA LYS A 40 -9.80 5.88 11.56
C LYS A 40 -11.08 5.97 10.72
N PRO A 41 -12.24 5.53 11.26
CA PRO A 41 -13.53 5.74 10.59
C PRO A 41 -13.72 7.22 10.22
N GLY A 42 -14.10 7.46 8.95
CA GLY A 42 -14.30 8.81 8.42
C GLY A 42 -13.03 9.54 7.99
N GLN A 43 -11.85 8.95 8.14
CA GLN A 43 -10.57 9.53 7.72
C GLN A 43 -10.07 8.88 6.42
N THR A 44 -9.34 9.66 5.61
CA THR A 44 -8.58 9.15 4.45
C THR A 44 -7.09 9.00 4.76
N TRP A 45 -6.34 8.31 3.90
CA TRP A 45 -4.91 8.07 4.11
C TRP A 45 -4.12 9.37 3.96
N GLU A 46 -4.46 10.13 2.94
CA GLU A 46 -3.89 11.43 2.64
C GLU A 46 -4.08 12.42 3.80
N GLU A 47 -5.26 12.45 4.45
CA GLU A 47 -5.51 13.23 5.67
C GLU A 47 -4.63 12.78 6.84
N SER A 48 -4.48 11.46 7.04
CA SER A 48 -3.71 10.92 8.17
C SER A 48 -2.23 11.29 8.15
N TRP A 49 -1.69 11.58 6.96
CA TRP A 49 -0.28 11.90 6.74
C TRP A 49 -0.08 13.33 6.20
N GLY A 50 -1.12 14.19 6.25
CA GLY A 50 -1.04 15.58 5.77
C GLY A 50 -0.59 15.71 4.32
N THR A 51 -1.00 14.77 3.47
CA THR A 51 -0.66 14.74 2.05
C THR A 51 -1.85 15.26 1.23
N PRO A 52 -1.64 16.01 0.14
CA PRO A 52 -2.75 16.65 -0.57
C PRO A 52 -3.61 15.68 -1.39
N LEU A 53 -3.06 14.53 -1.80
CA LEU A 53 -3.72 13.57 -2.69
C LEU A 53 -3.39 12.13 -2.28
N ARG A 54 -4.34 11.22 -2.50
CA ARG A 54 -4.18 9.79 -2.22
C ARG A 54 -3.05 9.13 -2.98
N VAL A 55 -2.90 9.48 -4.27
CA VAL A 55 -1.82 8.95 -5.11
C VAL A 55 -0.46 9.32 -4.53
N ALA A 56 -0.28 10.59 -4.14
CA ALA A 56 0.94 11.06 -3.50
C ALA A 56 1.21 10.35 -2.15
N TYR A 57 0.16 9.98 -1.41
CA TYR A 57 0.32 9.17 -0.20
C TYR A 57 0.86 7.78 -0.53
N ILE A 58 0.26 7.08 -1.50
CA ILE A 58 0.70 5.74 -1.92
C ILE A 58 2.14 5.80 -2.41
N GLU A 59 2.48 6.77 -3.25
CA GLU A 59 3.85 6.98 -3.72
C GLU A 59 4.83 7.16 -2.56
N ARG A 60 4.47 7.95 -1.55
CA ARG A 60 5.31 8.18 -0.38
C ARG A 60 5.50 6.91 0.44
N VAL A 61 4.45 6.10 0.61
CA VAL A 61 4.53 4.79 1.28
C VAL A 61 5.46 3.86 0.52
N LEU A 62 5.29 3.74 -0.81
CA LEU A 62 6.16 2.92 -1.65
C LEU A 62 7.62 3.42 -1.61
N GLN A 63 7.83 4.73 -1.71
CA GLN A 63 9.15 5.33 -1.73
C GLN A 63 9.94 5.10 -0.44
N ARG A 64 9.28 5.21 0.73
CA ARG A 64 9.94 5.11 2.03
C ARG A 64 10.15 3.68 2.52
N ASN A 65 9.30 2.75 2.08
CA ASN A 65 9.23 1.41 2.68
C ASN A 65 9.67 0.28 1.75
N THR A 66 10.09 0.62 0.53
CA THR A 66 10.74 -0.31 -0.41
C THR A 66 12.24 -0.32 -0.18
N THR A 67 12.86 -1.51 -0.13
CA THR A 67 14.33 -1.64 -0.02
C THR A 67 15.04 -1.16 -1.29
N LEU A 68 16.37 -1.00 -1.20
CA LEU A 68 17.22 -0.82 -2.39
C LEU A 68 17.08 -1.99 -3.40
N GLY A 69 16.83 -3.21 -2.90
CA GLY A 69 16.55 -4.39 -3.73
C GLY A 69 15.13 -4.44 -4.31
N GLY A 70 14.31 -3.42 -4.09
CA GLY A 70 12.97 -3.33 -4.66
C GLY A 70 11.90 -4.14 -3.92
N VAL A 71 12.14 -4.58 -2.68
CA VAL A 71 11.15 -5.35 -1.91
C VAL A 71 10.27 -4.42 -1.09
N PHE A 72 8.96 -4.51 -1.28
CA PHE A 72 7.95 -3.80 -0.50
C PHE A 72 7.05 -4.79 0.24
N GLY A 73 6.78 -4.50 1.51
CA GLY A 73 5.86 -5.27 2.33
C GLY A 73 4.90 -4.35 3.04
N PHE A 74 3.68 -4.82 3.30
CA PHE A 74 2.76 -4.12 4.19
C PHE A 74 1.82 -5.10 4.91
N VAL A 75 1.19 -4.61 5.97
CA VAL A 75 0.23 -5.37 6.77
C VAL A 75 -1.18 -5.01 6.37
N LEU A 76 -2.00 -6.04 6.15
CA LEU A 76 -3.43 -5.89 5.90
C LEU A 76 -4.18 -6.76 6.91
N THR A 77 -4.86 -6.12 7.85
CA THR A 77 -5.71 -6.85 8.79
C THR A 77 -7.15 -6.93 8.29
N TRP A 78 -7.82 -8.02 8.65
CA TRP A 78 -9.21 -8.26 8.23
C TRP A 78 -10.17 -7.13 8.62
N SER A 79 -9.98 -6.49 9.78
CA SER A 79 -10.91 -5.48 10.31
C SER A 79 -11.02 -4.22 9.46
N TYR A 80 -10.02 -3.91 8.63
CA TYR A 80 -10.03 -2.76 7.74
C TYR A 80 -9.83 -3.14 6.27
N PHE A 81 -9.93 -4.43 5.94
CA PHE A 81 -9.74 -4.94 4.58
C PHE A 81 -10.67 -4.27 3.56
N ASP A 82 -11.98 -4.29 3.83
CA ASP A 82 -12.98 -3.70 2.93
C ASP A 82 -12.77 -2.20 2.72
N ARG A 83 -12.34 -1.51 3.78
CA ARG A 83 -12.04 -0.07 3.72
C ARG A 83 -10.88 0.20 2.78
N VAL A 84 -9.84 -0.64 2.80
CA VAL A 84 -8.71 -0.52 1.88
C VAL A 84 -9.15 -0.71 0.45
N LEU A 85 -9.98 -1.73 0.16
CA LEU A 85 -10.50 -1.94 -1.19
C LEU A 85 -11.34 -0.76 -1.68
N GLN A 86 -12.24 -0.25 -0.84
CA GLN A 86 -13.05 0.93 -1.15
C GLN A 86 -12.16 2.14 -1.51
N MET A 87 -11.14 2.41 -0.70
CA MET A 87 -10.25 3.54 -0.92
C MET A 87 -9.34 3.35 -2.14
N LEU A 88 -8.98 2.12 -2.51
CA LEU A 88 -8.31 1.85 -3.77
C LEU A 88 -9.24 2.12 -4.96
N GLN A 89 -10.50 1.70 -4.90
CA GLN A 89 -11.47 1.91 -5.99
C GLN A 89 -11.85 3.38 -6.23
N GLU A 90 -11.64 4.26 -5.24
CA GLU A 90 -11.76 5.71 -5.44
C GLU A 90 -10.67 6.28 -6.35
N ILE A 91 -9.57 5.55 -6.57
CA ILE A 91 -8.55 5.91 -7.57
C ILE A 91 -9.08 5.51 -8.96
N PRO A 92 -9.15 6.44 -9.94
CA PRO A 92 -9.74 6.16 -11.24
C PRO A 92 -9.17 4.92 -11.95
N ALA A 93 -7.86 4.68 -11.84
CA ALA A 93 -7.19 3.52 -12.43
C ALA A 93 -7.65 2.16 -11.87
N TYR A 94 -8.22 2.15 -10.66
CA TYR A 94 -8.62 0.93 -9.94
C TYR A 94 -10.13 0.79 -9.77
N LYS A 95 -10.92 1.78 -10.19
CA LYS A 95 -12.36 1.88 -9.96
C LYS A 95 -13.16 0.64 -10.37
N ASN A 96 -12.76 -0.01 -11.46
CA ASN A 96 -13.46 -1.15 -12.03
C ASN A 96 -12.84 -2.51 -11.66
N LEU A 97 -11.84 -2.53 -10.79
CA LEU A 97 -11.20 -3.77 -10.33
C LEU A 97 -11.95 -4.34 -9.13
N ASN A 98 -12.12 -5.66 -9.13
CA ASN A 98 -12.64 -6.40 -7.98
C ASN A 98 -11.54 -6.70 -6.96
N GLY A 99 -11.89 -7.27 -5.79
CA GLY A 99 -10.94 -7.48 -4.69
C GLY A 99 -9.66 -8.25 -5.06
N HIS A 100 -9.76 -9.36 -5.79
CA HIS A 100 -8.57 -10.12 -6.18
C HIS A 100 -7.75 -9.37 -7.23
N GLN A 101 -8.40 -8.66 -8.15
CA GLN A 101 -7.72 -7.82 -9.14
C GLN A 101 -7.01 -6.63 -8.49
N LEU A 102 -7.57 -6.05 -7.42
CA LEU A 102 -6.93 -4.97 -6.66
C LEU A 102 -5.69 -5.45 -5.92
N LEU A 103 -5.73 -6.65 -5.33
CA LEU A 103 -4.60 -7.22 -4.61
C LEU A 103 -3.52 -7.75 -5.56
N ALA A 104 -3.93 -8.26 -6.73
CA ALA A 104 -3.04 -8.71 -7.79
C ALA A 104 -2.59 -7.56 -8.72
N ALA A 105 -3.21 -6.38 -8.60
CA ALA A 105 -2.82 -5.22 -9.37
C ALA A 105 -1.36 -4.97 -9.06
N ASP A 106 -0.54 -5.11 -10.10
CA ASP A 106 0.86 -4.84 -9.95
C ASP A 106 0.99 -3.36 -9.56
N LEU A 107 1.43 -3.10 -8.33
CA LEU A 107 1.75 -1.75 -7.85
C LEU A 107 2.81 -1.07 -8.75
N ARG A 108 3.36 -1.80 -9.73
CA ARG A 108 4.16 -1.28 -10.83
C ARG A 108 3.37 -0.64 -11.99
N ALA A 109 2.18 -1.11 -12.36
CA ALA A 109 1.60 -0.81 -13.69
C ALA A 109 0.63 0.38 -13.72
N SER A 110 0.01 0.73 -12.60
CA SER A 110 -1.19 1.60 -12.65
C SER A 110 -0.94 3.09 -12.39
N PHE A 111 0.32 3.52 -12.28
CA PHE A 111 0.66 4.92 -12.05
C PHE A 111 1.32 5.62 -13.25
N ASP A 112 1.41 4.94 -14.41
CA ASP A 112 1.88 5.55 -15.68
C ASP A 112 0.76 6.32 -16.42
N ALA A 113 -0.49 6.31 -15.93
CA ALA A 113 -1.63 6.92 -16.60
C ALA A 113 -1.81 8.42 -16.25
N SER A 114 -0.71 9.17 -16.15
CA SER A 114 -0.75 10.63 -15.95
C SER A 114 0.16 11.43 -16.88
N GLU A 115 0.46 10.92 -18.07
CA GLU A 115 0.90 11.78 -19.19
C GLU A 115 -0.16 11.72 -20.31
N PRO A 116 -0.85 12.85 -20.61
CA PRO A 116 -1.50 12.96 -21.91
C PRO A 116 -0.39 13.09 -22.96
N GLU A 117 -0.36 12.14 -23.88
CA GLU A 117 0.46 12.18 -25.09
C GLU A 117 0.25 13.53 -25.80
N PRO A 118 1.27 14.39 -25.96
CA PRO A 118 1.13 15.59 -26.75
C PRO A 118 1.08 15.21 -28.24
N ALA A 119 0.04 15.69 -28.91
CA ALA A 119 -0.20 15.58 -30.34
C ALA A 119 0.91 16.22 -31.20
#